data_AF-A0A8T6FQQ5-F1
#
_entry.id   AF-A0A8T6FQQ5-F1
#
_cell.length_a   1.000
_cell.length_b   1.000
_cell.length_c   1.000
_cell.angle_alpha   90.00
_cell.angle_beta   90.00
_cell.angle_gamma   90.00
#
_symmetry.space_group_name_H-M   'P 1'
#
loop_
_entity.id
_entity.type
_entity.pdbx_description
1 polymer ?
#
loop_
_entity_poly.entity_id
_entity_poly.type
_entity_poly.pdbx_seq_one_letter_code
_entity_poly.pdbx_strand_id
1 'polypeptide(L)'
;MGPRIAAAPRTTRRESGAAVSETTEHDSAAESSVTRGARRYVALLRGVNVGGRNKLPMADLRDIFSAAGCSAVRTYIQSGNVVFQAGQDLAERAPEIVTESIRRQFGYETVVVVRSREELRQVAASNPFDTSGDPRFLQVAFLADTPDAEAVSRLDPRRSPPDAFAVQGRHVYLHYPNGVARSKLTNEYLAAQLQTASTMRNWRTVLTLLELVETP
;
A
#
# COMPACT_ATOMS: atom_id res chain seq x y z
N MET A 1 18.18 52.92 -68.15
CA MET A 1 19.53 52.75 -67.59
C MET A 1 19.65 53.78 -66.48
N GLY A 2 19.71 53.34 -65.21
CA GLY A 2 19.48 54.18 -64.00
C GLY A 2 20.46 55.35 -63.81
N PRO A 3 20.20 56.24 -62.82
CA PRO A 3 20.44 55.85 -61.42
C PRO A 3 19.43 56.38 -60.38
N ARG A 4 19.67 55.92 -59.13
CA ARG A 4 18.85 55.91 -57.92
C ARG A 4 18.77 57.25 -57.16
N ILE A 5 17.52 57.62 -56.88
CA ILE A 5 16.85 58.04 -55.62
C ILE A 5 17.70 58.56 -54.44
N ALA A 6 17.19 59.67 -53.91
CA ALA A 6 17.72 60.59 -52.93
C ALA A 6 17.40 60.28 -51.44
N ALA A 7 18.24 60.91 -50.60
CA ALA A 7 17.97 61.60 -49.34
C ALA A 7 17.45 60.86 -48.08
N ALA A 8 18.18 61.10 -46.99
CA ALA A 8 17.77 61.02 -45.58
C ALA A 8 17.86 62.46 -44.97
N PRO A 9 17.62 62.69 -43.67
CA PRO A 9 16.42 62.48 -42.86
C PRO A 9 15.98 63.79 -42.12
N ARG A 10 14.83 63.83 -41.42
CA ARG A 10 14.61 64.66 -40.20
C ARG A 10 13.25 64.44 -39.49
N THR A 11 13.32 63.69 -38.39
CA THR A 11 12.85 63.95 -36.99
C THR A 11 11.53 64.65 -36.63
N THR A 12 10.96 64.13 -35.52
CA THR A 12 10.02 64.71 -34.50
C THR A 12 8.51 64.50 -34.79
N ARG A 13 7.60 64.12 -33.89
CA ARG A 13 7.54 63.82 -32.42
C ARG A 13 6.06 63.41 -32.09
N ARG A 14 5.85 62.78 -30.91
CA ARG A 14 4.60 62.59 -30.12
C ARG A 14 3.64 61.48 -30.58
N GLU A 15 3.57 60.37 -29.85
CA GLU A 15 2.77 60.07 -28.62
C GLU A 15 1.35 59.55 -28.93
N SER A 16 1.03 58.37 -28.37
CA SER A 16 -0.23 57.98 -27.68
C SER A 16 -0.90 56.68 -28.16
N GLY A 17 -1.18 55.79 -27.18
CA GLY A 17 -2.19 54.70 -27.15
C GLY A 17 -1.93 53.49 -28.05
N ALA A 18 -1.38 52.35 -27.62
CA ALA A 18 -1.84 51.38 -26.61
C ALA A 18 -3.25 50.81 -26.86
N ALA A 19 -3.32 49.64 -27.51
CA ALA A 19 -4.15 48.49 -27.13
C ALA A 19 -3.95 47.33 -28.14
N VAL A 20 -3.08 46.38 -27.83
CA VAL A 20 -3.13 45.03 -28.42
C VAL A 20 -3.42 44.10 -27.27
N SER A 21 -4.58 43.46 -27.32
CA SER A 21 -5.03 42.46 -26.36
C SER A 21 -4.19 41.19 -26.51
N GLU A 22 -3.36 40.90 -25.51
CA GLU A 22 -2.82 39.56 -25.27
C GLU A 22 -3.83 38.79 -24.43
N THR A 23 -4.62 37.93 -25.08
CA THR A 23 -5.32 36.85 -24.41
C THR A 23 -4.30 35.77 -24.04
N THR A 24 -3.89 35.77 -22.78
CA THR A 24 -3.13 34.68 -22.16
C THR A 24 -4.09 33.51 -21.90
N GLU A 25 -4.17 32.57 -22.84
CA GLU A 25 -4.69 31.21 -22.56
C GLU A 25 -3.54 30.36 -22.00
N HIS A 26 -3.29 30.48 -20.71
CA HIS A 26 -2.44 29.57 -19.94
C HIS A 26 -3.07 29.34 -18.57
N ASP A 27 -4.13 28.51 -18.52
CA ASP A 27 -4.33 27.59 -17.40
C ASP A 27 -5.42 26.57 -17.74
N SER A 28 -5.02 25.34 -18.11
CA SER A 28 -5.96 24.22 -18.32
C SER A 28 -5.24 22.86 -18.43
N ALA A 29 -3.94 22.88 -18.75
CA ALA A 29 -3.17 21.65 -18.92
C ALA A 29 -2.64 21.04 -17.60
N ALA A 30 -2.61 21.78 -16.50
CA ALA A 30 -2.05 21.32 -15.22
C ALA A 30 -3.02 20.43 -14.40
N GLU A 31 -4.34 20.68 -14.49
CA GLU A 31 -5.36 19.88 -13.78
C GLU A 31 -5.67 18.54 -14.47
N SER A 32 -5.22 18.37 -15.71
CA SER A 32 -5.55 17.21 -16.56
C SER A 32 -4.62 16.01 -16.39
N SER A 33 -3.60 16.10 -15.52
CA SER A 33 -2.61 15.03 -15.29
C SER A 33 -2.84 14.19 -14.04
N VAL A 34 -3.74 14.61 -13.14
CA VAL A 34 -3.98 13.94 -11.85
C VAL A 34 -4.90 12.72 -11.99
N THR A 35 -5.67 12.62 -13.07
CA THR A 35 -6.67 11.55 -13.28
C THR A 35 -6.16 10.41 -14.15
N ARG A 36 -4.87 10.04 -14.01
CA ARG A 36 -4.33 8.81 -14.61
C ARG A 36 -3.33 8.16 -13.66
N GLY A 37 -3.79 7.48 -12.60
CA GLY A 37 -2.85 6.69 -11.78
C GLY A 37 -3.26 6.21 -10.40
N ALA A 38 -4.51 6.38 -9.95
CA ALA A 38 -4.93 5.80 -8.66
C ALA A 38 -5.01 4.27 -8.77
N ARG A 39 -4.05 3.57 -8.16
CA ARG A 39 -4.03 2.11 -8.05
C ARG A 39 -4.70 1.69 -6.74
N ARG A 40 -5.14 0.44 -6.68
CA ARG A 40 -5.74 -0.12 -5.46
C ARG A 40 -4.71 -0.92 -4.67
N TYR A 41 -4.80 -0.77 -3.37
CA TYR A 41 -3.89 -1.35 -2.40
C TYR A 41 -4.66 -1.95 -1.23
N VAL A 42 -3.97 -2.82 -0.52
CA VAL A 42 -4.40 -3.35 0.77
C VAL A 42 -3.34 -3.03 1.81
N ALA A 43 -3.74 -2.41 2.92
CA ALA A 43 -2.93 -2.25 4.11
C ALA A 43 -3.37 -3.25 5.19
N LEU A 44 -2.39 -3.88 5.83
CA LEU A 44 -2.56 -4.92 6.83
C LEU A 44 -1.86 -4.49 8.12
N LEU A 45 -2.64 -4.21 9.17
CA LEU A 45 -2.14 -3.82 10.47
C LEU A 45 -1.87 -5.04 11.36
N ARG A 46 -0.89 -4.99 12.26
CA ARG A 46 -0.62 -6.07 13.20
C ARG A 46 -1.22 -5.79 14.58
N GLY A 47 -1.92 -6.77 15.14
CA GLY A 47 -2.21 -6.78 16.58
C GLY A 47 -3.14 -5.65 17.05
N VAL A 48 -4.05 -5.20 16.19
CA VAL A 48 -5.13 -4.27 16.55
C VAL A 48 -6.38 -5.04 16.94
N ASN A 49 -7.09 -4.58 17.98
CA ASN A 49 -8.32 -5.17 18.51
C ASN A 49 -8.22 -6.66 18.89
N VAL A 50 -7.04 -7.15 19.26
CA VAL A 50 -6.83 -8.54 19.71
C VAL A 50 -6.55 -8.59 21.21
N GLY A 51 -7.15 -9.54 21.91
CA GLY A 51 -6.92 -9.75 23.35
C GLY A 51 -7.25 -8.54 24.22
N GLY A 52 -8.15 -7.65 23.78
CA GLY A 52 -8.52 -6.43 24.50
C GLY A 52 -7.47 -5.32 24.48
N ARG A 53 -6.37 -5.47 23.72
CA ARG A 53 -5.31 -4.47 23.58
C ARG A 53 -5.43 -3.74 22.25
N ASN A 54 -4.73 -2.59 22.14
CA ASN A 54 -4.59 -1.82 20.90
C ASN A 54 -5.94 -1.56 20.22
N LYS A 55 -6.85 -0.94 20.98
CA LYS A 55 -8.21 -0.66 20.52
C LYS A 55 -8.15 0.40 19.41
N LEU A 56 -8.70 0.06 18.26
CA LEU A 56 -8.77 0.91 17.08
C LEU A 56 -10.14 0.75 16.43
N PRO A 57 -11.05 1.72 16.60
CA PRO A 57 -12.29 1.74 15.84
C PRO A 57 -12.00 1.76 14.34
N MET A 58 -12.70 0.92 13.57
CA MET A 58 -12.49 0.86 12.12
C MET A 58 -12.94 2.13 11.40
N ALA A 59 -13.80 2.95 12.02
CA ALA A 59 -14.14 4.29 11.52
C ALA A 59 -12.91 5.20 11.55
N ASP A 60 -12.30 5.35 12.73
CA ASP A 60 -11.08 6.14 12.90
C ASP A 60 -9.93 5.64 12.00
N LEU A 61 -9.79 4.33 11.82
CA LEU A 61 -8.81 3.78 10.88
C LEU A 61 -9.08 4.23 9.43
N ARG A 62 -10.34 4.28 9.00
CA ARG A 62 -10.66 4.82 7.66
C ARG A 62 -10.34 6.31 7.59
N ASP A 63 -10.66 7.06 8.63
CA ASP A 63 -10.42 8.50 8.68
C ASP A 63 -8.93 8.83 8.65
N ILE A 64 -8.08 8.02 9.30
CA ILE A 64 -6.61 8.13 9.22
C ILE A 64 -6.13 7.98 7.77
N PHE A 65 -6.62 6.98 7.03
CA PHE A 65 -6.24 6.79 5.63
C PHE A 65 -6.76 7.92 4.75
N SER A 66 -8.00 8.37 4.95
CA SER A 66 -8.55 9.51 4.22
C SER A 66 -7.77 10.80 4.49
N ALA A 67 -7.38 11.05 5.74
CA ALA A 67 -6.56 12.20 6.12
C ALA A 67 -5.14 12.14 5.55
N ALA A 68 -4.61 10.93 5.31
CA ALA A 68 -3.36 10.72 4.60
C ALA A 68 -3.46 10.97 3.08
N GLY A 69 -4.66 11.25 2.54
CA GLY A 69 -4.90 11.49 1.12
C GLY A 69 -5.26 10.23 0.32
N CYS A 70 -5.53 9.10 0.99
CA CYS A 70 -6.06 7.92 0.32
C CYS A 70 -7.55 8.10 0.00
N SER A 71 -8.00 7.53 -1.12
CA SER A 71 -9.41 7.53 -1.53
C SER A 71 -10.01 6.12 -1.50
N ALA A 72 -11.33 6.01 -1.69
CA ALA A 72 -12.06 4.73 -1.71
C ALA A 72 -11.75 3.80 -0.52
N VAL A 73 -11.54 4.38 0.67
CA VAL A 73 -11.08 3.66 1.84
C VAL A 73 -12.19 2.77 2.42
N ARG A 74 -11.93 1.47 2.51
CA ARG A 74 -12.83 0.45 3.07
C ARG A 74 -12.07 -0.41 4.06
N THR A 75 -12.73 -0.80 5.15
CA THR A 75 -12.16 -1.75 6.13
C THR A 75 -12.87 -3.09 6.04
N TYR A 76 -12.12 -4.18 6.21
CA TYR A 76 -12.68 -5.52 6.35
C TYR A 76 -12.38 -6.07 7.75
N ILE A 77 -13.45 -6.50 8.45
CA ILE A 77 -13.45 -6.95 9.85
C ILE A 77 -12.70 -5.99 10.80
N GLN A 78 -12.40 -6.43 12.02
CA GLN A 78 -11.79 -5.57 13.06
C GLN A 78 -10.29 -5.80 13.26
N SER A 79 -9.66 -6.69 12.48
CA SER A 79 -8.24 -7.04 12.60
C SER A 79 -7.29 -6.15 11.80
N GLY A 80 -7.77 -4.97 11.36
CA GLY A 80 -6.95 -3.99 10.65
C GLY A 80 -6.62 -4.42 9.22
N ASN A 81 -7.65 -4.57 8.39
CA ASN A 81 -7.51 -4.75 6.95
C ASN A 81 -8.16 -3.57 6.25
N VAL A 82 -7.39 -2.86 5.44
CA VAL A 82 -7.85 -1.65 4.75
C VAL A 82 -7.62 -1.83 3.26
N VAL A 83 -8.64 -1.60 2.45
CA VAL A 83 -8.55 -1.45 1.00
C VAL A 83 -8.65 0.04 0.69
N PHE A 84 -7.78 0.55 -0.17
CA PHE A 84 -7.75 1.97 -0.51
C PHE A 84 -7.20 2.20 -1.91
N GLN A 85 -7.40 3.42 -2.41
CA GLN A 85 -6.81 3.93 -3.64
C GLN A 85 -5.79 5.03 -3.31
N ALA A 86 -4.67 5.01 -4.03
CA ALA A 86 -3.62 6.02 -3.90
C ALA A 86 -2.73 6.03 -5.16
N GLY A 87 -1.97 7.11 -5.33
CA GLY A 87 -0.78 7.08 -6.17
C GLY A 87 0.31 6.20 -5.54
N GLN A 88 1.25 5.72 -6.35
CA GLN A 88 2.29 4.80 -5.89
C GLN A 88 3.14 5.38 -4.75
N ASP A 89 3.62 6.61 -4.89
CA ASP A 89 4.45 7.28 -3.87
C ASP A 89 3.73 7.42 -2.52
N LEU A 90 2.42 7.71 -2.55
CA LEU A 90 1.62 7.78 -1.34
C LEU A 90 1.43 6.38 -0.72
N ALA A 91 1.18 5.36 -1.53
CA ALA A 91 1.03 3.99 -1.05
C ALA A 91 2.31 3.46 -0.39
N GLU A 92 3.49 3.82 -0.90
CA GLU A 92 4.80 3.48 -0.32
C GLU A 92 5.04 4.16 1.03
N ARG A 93 4.57 5.41 1.20
CA ARG A 93 4.68 6.18 2.45
C ARG A 93 3.56 5.91 3.45
N ALA A 94 2.46 5.29 3.02
CA ALA A 94 1.28 5.04 3.85
C ALA A 94 1.59 4.27 5.15
N PRO A 95 2.46 3.24 5.17
CA PRO A 95 2.82 2.55 6.42
C PRO A 95 3.33 3.49 7.52
N GLU A 96 4.24 4.40 7.18
CA GLU A 96 4.84 5.35 8.14
C GLU A 96 3.81 6.38 8.61
N ILE A 97 3.08 6.98 7.68
CA ILE A 97 2.06 8.01 7.96
C ILE A 97 0.96 7.46 8.88
N VAL A 98 0.47 6.25 8.59
CA VAL A 98 -0.59 5.59 9.36
C VAL A 98 -0.08 5.17 10.74
N THR A 99 1.13 4.61 10.81
CA THR A 99 1.74 4.22 12.09
C THR A 99 1.90 5.43 13.02
N GLU A 100 2.42 6.54 12.49
CA GLU A 100 2.61 7.77 13.25
C GLU A 100 1.27 8.37 13.70
N SER A 101 0.25 8.33 12.83
CA SER A 101 -1.10 8.81 13.16
C SER A 101 -1.73 7.98 14.28
N ILE A 102 -1.60 6.65 14.23
CA ILE A 102 -2.09 5.75 15.28
C ILE A 102 -1.34 6.01 16.59
N ARG A 103 -0.02 6.18 16.54
CA ARG A 103 0.80 6.49 17.72
C ARG A 103 0.33 7.79 18.40
N ARG A 104 0.10 8.85 17.62
CA ARG A 104 -0.37 10.15 18.14
C ARG A 104 -1.78 10.10 18.72
N GLN A 105 -2.70 9.40 18.06
CA GLN A 105 -4.12 9.41 18.43
C GLN A 105 -4.47 8.37 19.51
N PHE A 106 -3.81 7.21 19.49
CA PHE A 106 -4.15 6.06 20.33
C PHE A 106 -3.04 5.64 21.33
N GLY A 107 -1.84 6.23 21.23
CA GLY A 107 -0.77 6.04 22.20
C GLY A 107 -0.03 4.70 22.11
N TYR A 108 -0.14 3.99 20.99
CA TYR A 108 0.62 2.77 20.74
C TYR A 108 1.09 2.67 19.29
N GLU A 109 2.12 1.86 19.06
CA GLU A 109 2.65 1.58 17.73
C GLU A 109 2.14 0.25 17.19
N THR A 110 1.94 0.19 15.87
CA THR A 110 1.56 -1.03 15.15
C THR A 110 2.34 -1.12 13.85
N VAL A 111 2.63 -2.34 13.42
CA VAL A 111 3.14 -2.59 12.06
C VAL A 111 2.01 -2.40 11.06
N VAL A 112 2.32 -1.76 9.94
CA VAL A 112 1.46 -1.65 8.75
C VAL A 112 2.23 -2.19 7.56
N VAL A 113 1.65 -3.14 6.82
CA VAL A 113 2.23 -3.66 5.57
C VAL A 113 1.28 -3.38 4.42
N VAL A 114 1.78 -2.83 3.32
CA VAL A 114 0.99 -2.53 2.11
C VAL A 114 1.31 -3.50 0.99
N ARG A 115 0.28 -3.90 0.25
CA ARG A 115 0.37 -4.66 -1.01
C ARG A 115 -0.48 -4.03 -2.09
N SER A 116 0.01 -4.00 -3.31
CA SER A 116 -0.80 -3.65 -4.47
C SER A 116 -1.82 -4.75 -4.78
N ARG A 117 -2.84 -4.40 -5.58
CA ARG A 117 -3.76 -5.37 -6.18
C ARG A 117 -3.02 -6.51 -6.89
N GLU A 118 -1.99 -6.18 -7.66
CA GLU A 118 -1.22 -7.15 -8.45
C GLU A 118 -0.44 -8.11 -7.56
N GLU A 119 0.19 -7.59 -6.51
CA GLU A 119 0.89 -8.42 -5.52
C GLU A 119 -0.09 -9.33 -4.78
N LEU A 120 -1.27 -8.84 -4.40
CA LEU A 120 -2.27 -9.66 -3.72
C LEU A 120 -2.81 -10.78 -4.63
N ARG A 121 -2.96 -10.51 -5.94
CA ARG A 121 -3.30 -11.52 -6.94
C ARG A 121 -2.20 -12.59 -7.04
N GLN A 122 -0.94 -12.19 -7.05
CA GLN A 122 0.19 -13.14 -7.04
C GLN A 122 0.18 -13.99 -5.78
N VAL A 123 -0.07 -13.39 -4.60
CA VAL A 123 -0.20 -14.13 -3.34
C VAL A 123 -1.30 -15.19 -3.42
N ALA A 124 -2.46 -14.85 -3.99
CA ALA A 124 -3.54 -15.81 -4.16
C ALA A 124 -3.19 -16.97 -5.11
N ALA A 125 -2.43 -16.68 -6.18
CA ALA A 125 -2.08 -17.64 -7.21
C ALA A 125 -0.87 -18.53 -6.88
N SER A 126 0.00 -18.13 -5.94
CA SER A 126 1.28 -18.79 -5.68
C SER A 126 1.33 -19.61 -4.39
N ASN A 127 0.19 -19.85 -3.74
CA ASN A 127 0.14 -20.69 -2.53
C ASN A 127 0.56 -22.14 -2.87
N PRO A 128 1.64 -22.65 -2.26
CA PRO A 128 2.17 -23.98 -2.59
C PRO A 128 1.42 -25.12 -1.88
N PHE A 129 0.49 -24.81 -0.98
CA PHE A 129 -0.32 -25.79 -0.28
C PHE A 129 -1.66 -26.01 -0.97
N ASP A 130 -2.31 -27.14 -0.70
CA ASP A 130 -3.65 -27.42 -1.22
C ASP A 130 -4.68 -26.41 -0.69
N THR A 131 -5.16 -25.55 -1.59
CA THR A 131 -6.15 -24.51 -1.30
C THR A 131 -7.59 -24.97 -1.48
N SER A 132 -7.82 -26.21 -1.92
CA SER A 132 -9.16 -26.79 -2.09
C SER A 132 -9.80 -27.24 -0.76
N GLY A 133 -8.97 -27.43 0.28
CA GLY A 133 -9.41 -27.78 1.62
C GLY A 133 -9.97 -26.61 2.45
N ASP A 134 -10.07 -26.80 3.77
CA ASP A 134 -10.58 -25.76 4.67
C ASP A 134 -9.58 -24.60 4.80
N PRO A 135 -9.94 -23.37 4.37
CA PRO A 135 -9.04 -22.21 4.39
C PRO A 135 -8.64 -21.79 5.82
N ARG A 136 -9.28 -22.31 6.87
CA ARG A 136 -8.90 -22.05 8.26
C ARG A 136 -7.51 -22.57 8.62
N PHE A 137 -7.03 -23.60 7.93
CA PHE A 137 -5.71 -24.19 8.15
C PHE A 137 -4.60 -23.47 7.38
N LEU A 138 -4.93 -22.52 6.51
CA LEU A 138 -3.96 -21.78 5.72
C LEU A 138 -3.85 -20.33 6.20
N GLN A 139 -2.62 -19.83 6.26
CA GLN A 139 -2.34 -18.41 6.48
C GLN A 139 -1.21 -17.92 5.59
N VAL A 140 -1.13 -16.59 5.46
CA VAL A 140 0.01 -15.90 4.87
C VAL A 140 0.54 -14.90 5.88
N ALA A 141 1.84 -14.94 6.16
CA ALA A 141 2.55 -13.84 6.80
C ALA A 141 3.04 -12.88 5.71
N PHE A 142 2.60 -11.63 5.78
CA PHE A 142 3.04 -10.54 4.92
C PHE A 142 4.21 -9.83 5.59
N LEU A 143 5.38 -9.87 4.96
CA LEU A 143 6.61 -9.27 5.47
C LEU A 143 6.71 -7.81 5.01
N ALA A 144 7.25 -6.91 5.83
CA ALA A 144 7.54 -5.54 5.39
C ALA A 144 8.54 -5.56 4.22
N ASP A 145 9.63 -6.30 4.43
CA ASP A 145 10.78 -6.37 3.52
C ASP A 145 10.99 -7.80 2.99
N THR A 146 11.78 -7.92 1.93
CA THR A 146 12.25 -9.23 1.46
C THR A 146 13.34 -9.70 2.42
N PRO A 147 13.19 -10.87 3.07
CA PRO A 147 14.19 -11.36 3.99
C PRO A 147 15.42 -11.89 3.23
N ASP A 148 16.59 -11.76 3.85
CA ASP A 148 17.83 -12.31 3.30
C ASP A 148 17.78 -13.84 3.22
N ALA A 149 18.46 -14.42 2.22
CA ALA A 149 18.51 -15.87 2.03
C ALA A 149 19.07 -16.60 3.26
N GLU A 150 20.03 -16.00 3.96
CA GLU A 150 20.56 -16.53 5.23
C GLU A 150 19.50 -16.51 6.33
N ALA A 151 18.68 -15.46 6.40
CA ALA A 151 17.58 -15.39 7.37
C ALA A 151 16.52 -16.45 7.11
N VAL A 152 16.22 -16.70 5.84
CA VAL A 152 15.30 -17.78 5.43
C VAL A 152 15.85 -19.15 5.82
N SER A 153 17.15 -19.41 5.66
CA SER A 153 17.75 -20.72 5.98
C SER A 153 17.77 -21.06 7.47
N ARG A 154 17.62 -20.06 8.35
CA ARG A 154 17.49 -20.25 9.80
C ARG A 154 16.10 -20.70 10.26
N LEU A 155 15.08 -20.62 9.39
CA LEU A 155 13.76 -21.14 9.72
C LEU A 155 13.84 -22.67 9.88
N ASP A 156 13.33 -23.18 11.00
CA ASP A 156 13.34 -24.60 11.30
C ASP A 156 12.07 -25.26 10.74
N PRO A 157 12.16 -26.10 9.69
CA PRO A 157 11.00 -26.79 9.11
C PRO A 157 10.34 -27.78 10.09
N ARG A 158 11.04 -28.16 11.18
CA ARG A 158 10.52 -29.05 12.23
C ARG A 158 10.12 -28.28 13.50
N ARG A 159 9.99 -26.96 13.41
CA ARG A 159 9.65 -26.12 14.57
C ARG A 159 8.31 -26.52 15.19
N SER A 160 7.34 -26.92 14.37
CA SER A 160 5.97 -27.21 14.79
C SER A 160 5.29 -28.33 13.97
N PRO A 161 5.79 -29.58 13.95
CA PRO A 161 5.17 -30.62 13.13
C PRO A 161 3.71 -30.88 13.58
N PRO A 162 2.75 -31.11 12.66
CA PRO A 162 2.88 -31.27 11.21
C PRO A 162 2.72 -29.95 10.42
N ASP A 163 2.84 -28.80 11.08
CA ASP A 163 2.74 -27.51 10.40
C ASP A 163 3.88 -27.34 9.41
N ALA A 164 3.60 -26.67 8.30
CA ALA A 164 4.55 -26.43 7.23
C ALA A 164 4.55 -24.96 6.83
N PHE A 165 5.67 -24.49 6.26
CA PHE A 165 5.77 -23.16 5.68
C PHE A 165 6.54 -23.17 4.37
N ALA A 166 6.32 -22.13 3.56
CA ALA A 166 7.10 -21.85 2.37
C ALA A 166 7.31 -20.33 2.23
N VAL A 167 8.56 -19.91 2.06
CA VAL A 167 8.90 -18.50 1.87
C VAL A 167 8.97 -18.19 0.38
N GLN A 168 8.29 -17.13 -0.05
CA GLN A 168 8.33 -16.61 -1.42
C GLN A 168 8.34 -15.08 -1.41
N GLY A 169 9.50 -14.48 -1.70
CA GLY A 169 9.69 -13.03 -1.64
C GLY A 169 9.29 -12.47 -0.27
N ARG A 170 8.33 -11.55 -0.26
CA ARG A 170 7.82 -10.89 0.97
C ARG A 170 6.64 -11.63 1.62
N HIS A 171 6.52 -12.93 1.42
CA HIS A 171 5.40 -13.74 1.91
C HIS A 171 5.88 -15.07 2.47
N VAL A 172 5.30 -15.48 3.59
CA VAL A 172 5.43 -16.84 4.12
C VAL A 172 4.06 -17.49 4.11
N TYR A 173 3.89 -18.50 3.25
CA TYR A 173 2.69 -19.34 3.27
C TYR A 173 2.83 -20.34 4.41
N LEU A 174 1.75 -20.56 5.14
CA LEU A 174 1.73 -21.42 6.33
C LEU A 174 0.54 -22.37 6.26
N HIS A 175 0.78 -23.62 6.60
CA HIS A 175 -0.23 -24.66 6.71
C HIS A 175 -0.22 -25.23 8.13
N TYR A 176 -1.38 -25.24 8.77
CA TYR A 176 -1.61 -25.64 10.16
C TYR A 176 -2.65 -26.76 10.24
N PRO A 177 -2.31 -28.02 9.89
CA PRO A 177 -3.27 -29.13 9.92
C PRO A 177 -3.98 -29.30 11.27
N ASN A 178 -3.29 -28.94 12.36
CA ASN A 178 -3.80 -29.05 13.73
C ASN A 178 -4.36 -27.71 14.29
N GLY A 179 -4.51 -26.69 13.46
CA GLY A 179 -4.98 -25.36 13.83
C GLY A 179 -3.88 -24.45 14.41
N VAL A 180 -4.03 -23.14 14.16
CA VAL A 180 -3.00 -22.12 14.48
C VAL A 180 -2.68 -21.99 15.97
N ALA A 181 -3.65 -22.25 16.86
CA ALA A 181 -3.52 -21.99 18.30
C ALA A 181 -2.40 -22.79 18.98
N ARG A 182 -2.00 -23.94 18.41
CA ARG A 182 -0.95 -24.81 18.95
C ARG A 182 0.38 -24.67 18.21
N SER A 183 0.43 -23.86 17.17
CA SER A 183 1.61 -23.74 16.34
C SER A 183 2.74 -22.99 17.03
N LYS A 184 3.97 -23.44 16.80
CA LYS A 184 5.19 -22.71 17.17
C LYS A 184 5.74 -21.84 16.03
N LEU A 185 5.09 -21.84 14.86
CA LEU A 185 5.36 -20.92 13.75
C LEU A 185 4.60 -19.61 13.95
N THR A 186 4.88 -18.91 15.05
CA THR A 186 4.17 -17.67 15.40
C THR A 186 4.66 -16.47 14.60
N ASN A 187 3.89 -15.38 14.59
CA ASN A 187 4.31 -14.13 13.95
C ASN A 187 5.62 -13.60 14.56
N GLU A 188 5.79 -13.72 15.89
CA GLU A 188 6.99 -13.32 16.61
C GLU A 188 8.20 -14.15 16.18
N TYR A 189 8.03 -15.47 16.07
CA TYR A 189 9.09 -16.35 15.58
C TYR A 189 9.52 -15.98 14.16
N LEU A 190 8.56 -15.83 13.24
CA LEU A 190 8.83 -15.47 11.86
C LEU A 190 9.52 -14.11 11.77
N ALA A 191 9.01 -13.09 12.46
CA ALA A 191 9.61 -11.76 12.45
C ALA A 191 11.04 -11.75 13.01
N ALA A 192 11.31 -12.51 14.08
CA ALA A 192 12.63 -12.59 14.68
C ALA A 192 13.64 -13.31 13.78
N GLN A 193 13.27 -14.47 13.22
CA GLN A 193 14.19 -15.25 12.38
C GLN A 193 14.47 -14.57 11.04
N LEU A 194 13.43 -14.02 10.42
CA LEU A 194 13.51 -13.34 9.13
C LEU A 194 14.01 -11.89 9.23
N GLN A 195 14.17 -11.37 10.45
CA GLN A 195 14.65 -10.01 10.73
C GLN A 195 13.84 -8.91 10.02
N THR A 196 12.54 -9.15 9.82
CA THR A 196 11.61 -8.20 9.20
C THR A 196 10.30 -8.19 9.98
N ALA A 197 9.67 -7.01 10.05
CA ALA A 197 8.31 -6.93 10.53
C ALA A 197 7.37 -7.79 9.67
N SER A 198 6.34 -8.37 10.29
CA SER A 198 5.39 -9.24 9.60
C SER A 198 4.00 -9.13 10.23
N THR A 199 2.96 -9.42 9.44
CA THR A 199 1.57 -9.53 9.91
C THR A 199 0.89 -10.70 9.22
N MET A 200 0.12 -11.50 9.96
CA MET A 200 -0.48 -12.74 9.45
C MET A 200 -1.96 -12.57 9.13
N ARG A 201 -2.43 -13.21 8.06
CA ARG A 201 -3.84 -13.30 7.68
C ARG A 201 -4.24 -14.72 7.37
N ASN A 202 -5.45 -15.09 7.78
CA ASN A 202 -6.07 -16.32 7.34
C ASN A 202 -6.34 -16.29 5.84
N TRP A 203 -6.27 -17.45 5.18
CA TRP A 203 -6.50 -17.57 3.74
C TRP A 203 -7.86 -17.02 3.28
N ARG A 204 -8.93 -17.23 4.04
CA ARG A 204 -10.23 -16.61 3.76
C ARG A 204 -10.14 -15.09 3.71
N THR A 205 -9.40 -14.49 4.64
CA THR A 205 -9.18 -13.03 4.64
C THR A 205 -8.41 -12.59 3.41
N VAL A 206 -7.38 -13.35 2.98
CA VAL A 206 -6.63 -13.04 1.75
C VAL A 206 -7.56 -13.03 0.53
N LEU A 207 -8.40 -14.07 0.38
CA LEU A 207 -9.36 -14.17 -0.73
C LEU A 207 -10.40 -13.05 -0.71
N THR A 208 -10.99 -12.74 0.45
CA THR A 208 -11.95 -11.64 0.57
C THR A 208 -11.30 -10.28 0.28
N LEU A 209 -10.04 -10.06 0.69
CA LEU A 209 -9.33 -8.83 0.35
C LEU A 209 -9.04 -8.74 -1.15
N LEU A 210 -8.76 -9.87 -1.81
CA LEU A 210 -8.62 -9.90 -3.26
C LEU A 210 -9.94 -9.51 -3.95
N GLU A 211 -11.07 -10.07 -3.54
CA GLU A 211 -12.39 -9.69 -4.06
C GLU A 211 -12.67 -8.19 -3.88
N LEU A 212 -12.38 -7.66 -2.68
CA LEU A 212 -12.61 -6.24 -2.37
C LEU A 212 -11.72 -5.29 -3.18
N VAL A 213 -10.46 -5.67 -3.44
CA VAL A 213 -9.55 -4.85 -4.24
C VAL A 213 -9.84 -4.95 -5.74
N GLU A 214 -10.51 -6.02 -6.19
CA GLU A 214 -10.93 -6.18 -7.59
C GLU A 214 -12.25 -5.50 -7.91
N THR A 215 -13.14 -5.36 -6.91
CA THR A 215 -14.41 -4.67 -7.05
C THR A 215 -14.21 -3.20 -7.49
N PRO A 216 -14.96 -2.70 -8.49
CA PRO A 216 -14.95 -1.30 -8.93
C PRO A 216 -15.03 -0.27 -7.80
#